data_AF-A0A5D3CB62-F1
#
_entry.id   AF-A0A5D3CB62-F1
#
_cell.length_a   1.000
_cell.length_b   1.000
_cell.length_c   1.000
_cell.angle_alpha   90.00
_cell.angle_beta   90.00
_cell.angle_gamma   90.00
#
_symmetry.space_group_name_H-M   'P 1'
#
loop_
_entity.id
_entity.type
_entity.pdbx_description
1 polymer ?
#
loop_
_entity_poly.entity_id
_entity_poly.type
_entity_poly.pdbx_seq_one_letter_code
_entity_poly.pdbx_strand_id
1 'polypeptide(L)'
;MNNNKCLPHTPPDTRHRIRELAYFRMIHESDLVCRQSTRMDRRTFAILCHLLRNVAGLSSTEIVDVEEMVAMFLHVLAHDVKNRIIQ
;
A
#
# COMPACT_ATOMS: atom_id res chain seq x y z
N MET A 1 31.29 16.95 -31.75
CA MET A 1 30.61 17.13 -30.45
C MET A 1 29.14 16.80 -30.62
N ASN A 2 28.68 15.76 -29.92
CA ASN A 2 27.34 15.19 -30.01
C ASN A 2 26.48 15.78 -28.88
N ASN A 3 25.35 16.40 -29.24
CA ASN A 3 24.41 17.03 -28.31
C ASN A 3 23.16 16.16 -28.19
N ASN A 4 23.34 14.91 -27.78
CA ASN A 4 22.28 14.02 -27.37
C ASN A 4 21.85 14.40 -25.94
N LYS A 5 20.93 15.37 -25.87
CA LYS A 5 20.15 15.65 -24.67
C LYS A 5 19.33 14.39 -24.34
N CYS A 6 19.74 13.63 -23.33
CA CYS A 6 18.89 12.60 -22.73
C CYS A 6 17.60 13.29 -22.26
N LEU A 7 16.48 12.86 -22.81
CA LEU A 7 15.16 13.23 -22.33
C LEU A 7 15.06 12.80 -20.85
N PRO A 8 14.47 13.62 -19.96
CA PRO A 8 14.24 13.22 -18.58
C PRO A 8 13.39 11.94 -18.56
N HIS A 9 13.88 10.97 -17.80
CA HIS A 9 13.27 9.68 -17.53
C HIS A 9 11.76 9.83 -17.33
N THR A 10 10.95 9.22 -18.20
CA THR A 10 9.50 9.16 -18.01
C THR A 10 9.25 8.42 -16.68
N PRO A 11 8.48 8.98 -15.73
CA PRO A 11 8.30 8.34 -14.43
C PRO A 11 7.50 7.04 -14.57
N PRO A 12 7.70 6.04 -13.68
CA PRO A 12 6.95 4.79 -13.71
C PRO A 12 5.46 5.11 -13.61
N ASP A 13 4.70 4.69 -14.63
CA ASP A 13 3.24 4.73 -14.81
C ASP A 13 2.47 5.60 -13.80
N THR A 14 1.80 6.67 -14.26
CA THR A 14 0.91 7.53 -13.45
C THR A 14 -0.08 6.74 -12.57
N ARG A 15 -0.47 5.54 -13.00
CA ARG A 15 -1.30 4.59 -12.23
C ARG A 15 -0.63 4.08 -10.95
N HIS A 16 0.67 3.83 -10.96
CA HIS A 16 1.43 3.43 -9.77
C HIS A 16 1.44 4.56 -8.74
N ARG A 17 1.74 5.79 -9.16
CA ARG A 17 1.74 6.97 -8.25
C ARG A 17 0.37 7.29 -7.65
N ILE A 18 -0.71 7.10 -8.41
CA ILE A 18 -2.08 7.28 -7.88
C ILE A 18 -2.39 6.22 -6.81
N ARG A 19 -1.94 4.97 -7.03
CA ARG A 19 -2.11 3.88 -6.06
C ARG A 19 -1.30 4.14 -4.78
N GLU A 20 -0.03 4.49 -4.93
CA GLU A 20 0.88 4.88 -3.83
C GLU A 20 0.27 5.99 -2.95
N LEU A 21 -0.21 7.10 -3.56
CA LEU A 21 -0.86 8.18 -2.84
C LEU A 21 -2.17 7.76 -2.14
N ALA A 22 -2.93 6.83 -2.73
CA ALA A 22 -4.14 6.31 -2.12
C ALA A 22 -3.83 5.45 -0.88
N TYR A 23 -2.80 4.59 -0.93
CA TYR A 23 -2.40 3.76 0.21
C TYR A 23 -1.72 4.56 1.31
N PHE A 24 -0.92 5.57 0.95
CA PHE A 24 -0.38 6.52 1.92
C PHE A 24 -1.51 7.20 2.72
N ARG A 25 -2.54 7.72 2.02
CA ARG A 25 -3.71 8.30 2.70
C ARG A 25 -4.46 7.26 3.52
N MET A 26 -4.68 6.07 2.98
CA MET A 26 -5.39 5.00 3.67
C MET A 26 -4.77 4.62 5.03
N ILE A 27 -3.44 4.61 5.11
CA ILE A 27 -2.70 4.22 6.30
C ILE A 27 -2.50 5.40 7.26
N HIS A 28 -2.27 6.61 6.73
CA HIS A 28 -1.81 7.74 7.53
C HIS A 28 -2.86 8.83 7.81
N GLU A 29 -4.01 8.84 7.12
CA GLU A 29 -5.00 9.90 7.23
C GLU A 29 -5.86 9.79 8.50
N SER A 30 -6.53 8.65 8.75
CA SER A 30 -7.33 8.45 9.98
C SER A 30 -7.62 6.98 10.26
N ASP A 31 -7.95 6.66 11.53
CA ASP A 31 -8.40 5.30 11.90
C ASP A 31 -9.70 4.89 11.21
N LEU A 32 -10.60 5.85 10.94
CA LEU A 32 -11.85 5.58 10.23
C LEU A 32 -11.57 5.13 8.79
N VAL A 33 -10.72 5.86 8.08
CA VAL A 33 -10.34 5.53 6.69
C VAL A 33 -9.61 4.19 6.66
N CYS A 34 -8.64 3.99 7.55
CA CYS A 34 -7.91 2.73 7.65
C CYS A 34 -8.86 1.54 7.89
N ARG A 35 -9.82 1.69 8.81
CA ARG A 35 -10.81 0.64 9.10
C ARG A 35 -11.77 0.39 7.96
N GLN A 36 -12.25 1.44 7.29
CA GLN A 36 -13.14 1.27 6.14
C GLN A 36 -12.45 0.55 4.99
N SER A 37 -11.18 0.87 4.75
CA SER A 37 -10.45 0.33 3.61
C SER A 37 -9.78 -1.02 3.87
N THR A 38 -9.36 -1.32 5.10
CA THR A 38 -8.61 -2.55 5.45
C THR A 38 -9.30 -3.45 6.48
N ARG A 39 -10.41 -2.99 7.08
CA ARG A 39 -11.08 -3.58 8.27
C ARG A 39 -10.25 -3.57 9.55
N MET A 40 -9.09 -2.93 9.57
CA MET A 40 -8.25 -2.78 10.75
C MET A 40 -8.11 -1.30 11.13
N ASP A 41 -8.02 -0.99 12.43
CA ASP A 41 -7.51 0.32 12.83
C ASP A 41 -5.99 0.42 12.57
N ARG A 42 -5.45 1.64 12.63
CA ARG A 42 -4.05 1.88 12.26
C ARG A 42 -3.07 1.15 13.16
N ARG A 43 -3.41 1.00 14.45
CA ARG A 43 -2.56 0.32 15.42
C ARG A 43 -2.45 -1.16 15.07
N THR A 44 -3.57 -1.82 14.79
CA THR A 44 -3.63 -3.22 14.40
C THR A 44 -2.90 -3.45 13.08
N PHE A 45 -3.11 -2.56 12.11
CA PHE A 45 -2.41 -2.56 10.83
C PHE A 45 -0.88 -2.46 10.99
N ALA A 46 -0.40 -1.55 11.84
CA ALA A 46 1.04 -1.38 12.10
C ALA A 46 1.65 -2.62 12.77
N ILE A 47 0.95 -3.25 13.72
CA ILE A 47 1.39 -4.49 14.34
C ILE A 47 1.50 -5.61 13.30
N LEU A 48 0.51 -5.74 12.41
CA LEU A 48 0.54 -6.72 11.33
C LEU A 48 1.75 -6.52 10.41
N CYS A 49 2.00 -5.28 9.97
CA CYS A 49 3.15 -4.96 9.12
C CYS A 49 4.48 -5.29 9.83
N HIS A 50 4.58 -4.99 11.12
CA HIS A 50 5.76 -5.32 11.92
C HIS A 50 5.99 -6.84 12.01
N LEU A 51 4.94 -7.62 12.25
CA LEU A 51 5.02 -9.09 12.30
C LEU A 51 5.41 -9.68 10.95
N LEU A 52 4.80 -9.19 9.86
CA LEU A 52 5.12 -9.68 8.53
C LEU A 52 6.57 -9.37 8.16
N ARG A 53 7.08 -8.19 8.53
CA ARG A 53 8.46 -7.78 8.26
C ARG A 53 9.48 -8.58 9.10
N ASN A 54 9.25 -8.71 10.41
CA ASN A 54 10.26 -9.23 11.33
C ASN A 54 10.13 -10.73 11.62
N VAL A 55 8.93 -11.29 11.51
CA VAL A 55 8.67 -12.70 11.82
C VAL A 55 8.49 -13.52 10.54
N ALA A 56 7.70 -13.03 9.58
CA ALA A 56 7.44 -13.74 8.33
C ALA A 56 8.48 -13.45 7.22
N GLY A 57 9.37 -12.47 7.44
CA GLY A 57 10.44 -12.12 6.50
C GLY A 57 9.98 -11.39 5.24
N LEU A 58 8.78 -10.77 5.26
CA LEU A 58 8.30 -9.97 4.14
C LEU A 58 9.16 -8.70 4.02
N SER A 59 9.83 -8.54 2.89
CA SER A 59 10.69 -7.39 2.61
C SER A 59 10.06 -6.44 1.58
N SER A 60 10.38 -5.15 1.68
CA SER A 60 10.07 -4.18 0.63
C SER A 60 10.72 -4.62 -0.70
N THR A 61 10.13 -4.18 -1.80
CA THR A 61 10.70 -4.28 -3.15
C THR A 61 11.26 -2.93 -3.57
N GLU A 62 11.87 -2.84 -4.75
CA GLU A 62 12.32 -1.57 -5.32
C GLU A 62 11.16 -0.56 -5.51
N ILE A 63 9.93 -1.04 -5.68
CA ILE A 63 8.79 -0.23 -6.12
C ILE A 63 7.76 0.00 -5.01
N VAL A 64 7.67 -0.91 -4.02
CA VAL A 64 6.59 -0.94 -3.02
C VAL A 64 7.12 -1.38 -1.67
N ASP A 65 6.69 -0.70 -0.61
CA ASP A 65 7.00 -1.05 0.78
C ASP A 65 6.05 -2.11 1.36
N VAL A 66 6.49 -2.79 2.43
CA VAL A 66 5.70 -3.83 3.12
C VAL A 66 4.29 -3.32 3.48
N GLU A 67 4.22 -2.12 4.05
CA GLU A 67 2.98 -1.46 4.45
C GLU A 67 2.02 -1.31 3.27
N GLU A 68 2.53 -0.87 2.11
CA GLU A 68 1.70 -0.71 0.91
C GLU A 68 1.25 -2.05 0.32
N MET A 69 2.11 -3.07 0.32
CA MET A 69 1.73 -4.43 -0.10
C MET A 69 0.61 -4.98 0.75
N VAL A 70 0.72 -4.84 2.07
CA VAL A 70 -0.28 -5.32 3.03
C VAL A 70 -1.57 -4.52 2.90
N ALA A 71 -1.50 -3.20 2.70
CA ALA A 71 -2.68 -2.37 2.46
C ALA A 71 -3.40 -2.75 1.16
N MET A 72 -2.66 -3.01 0.07
CA MET A 72 -3.24 -3.51 -1.18
C MET A 72 -3.98 -4.83 -0.99
N PHE A 73 -3.35 -5.79 -0.32
CA PHE A 73 -3.93 -7.10 -0.07
C PHE A 73 -5.20 -7.00 0.79
N LEU A 74 -5.12 -6.31 1.93
CA LEU A 74 -6.26 -6.12 2.82
C LEU A 74 -7.39 -5.34 2.16
N HIS A 75 -7.07 -4.35 1.31
CA HIS A 75 -8.08 -3.59 0.60
C HIS A 75 -8.91 -4.47 -0.34
N VAL A 76 -8.25 -5.35 -1.11
CA VAL A 76 -8.94 -6.34 -1.95
C VAL A 76 -9.82 -7.24 -1.09
N LEU A 77 -9.30 -7.76 0.02
CA LEU A 77 -10.07 -8.63 0.91
C LEU A 77 -11.24 -7.94 1.61
N ALA A 78 -11.07 -6.68 2.02
CA ALA A 78 -12.09 -5.90 2.73
C ALA A 78 -13.28 -5.52 1.84
N HIS A 79 -13.02 -5.44 0.54
CA HIS A 79 -14.01 -5.09 -0.47
C HIS A 79 -14.61 -6.30 -1.20
N ASP A 80 -14.10 -7.51 -0.97
CA ASP A 80 -14.74 -8.74 -1.45
C ASP A 80 -16.09 -8.96 -0.74
N VAL A 81 -17.15 -9.18 -1.53
CA VAL A 81 -18.53 -9.23 -1.05
C VAL A 81 -18.75 -10.33 -0.01
N LYS A 82 -18.01 -11.46 -0.10
CA LYS A 82 -18.14 -12.56 0.87
C LYS A 82 -17.53 -12.18 2.23
N ASN A 83 -16.43 -11.42 2.21
CA ASN A 83 -15.78 -10.95 3.43
C ASN A 83 -16.50 -9.76 4.08
N ARG A 84 -17.36 -9.03 3.36
CA ARG A 84 -18.16 -7.94 3.95
C ARG A 84 -19.25 -8.40 4.92
N ILE A 85 -19.69 -9.65 4.80
CA ILE A 85 -20.80 -10.22 5.58
C ILE A 85 -20.34 -10.72 6.95
N ILE A 86 -19.05 -11.04 7.10
CA ILE A 86 -18.45 -11.46 8.36
C ILE A 86 -18.09 -10.18 9.14
N GLN A 87 -19.03 -9.71 9.98
CA GLN A 87 -18.82 -8.61 10.93
C GLN A 87 -18.63 -9.14 12.34
#